data_AF-A0A481YG99-F1
#
_entry.id   AF-A0A481YG99-F1
#
_cell.length_a   1.000
_cell.length_b   1.000
_cell.length_c   1.000
_cell.angle_alpha   90.00
_cell.angle_beta   90.00
_cell.angle_gamma   90.00
#
_symmetry.space_group_name_H-M   'P 1'
#
loop_
_entity.id
_entity.type
_entity.pdbx_description
1 polymer ?
#
loop_
_entity_poly.entity_id
_entity_poly.type
_entity_poly.pdbx_seq_one_letter_code
_entity_poly.pdbx_strand_id
1 'polypeptide(L)'
;KTQEQLYKDQPTYKARVLLGEWVASHDTIFTNINLISNYEFKAPIAYLDPAYSIGGDNSALCVLERLDNKFYAFIFQEKLPASDPRVLNTIKTILENLNVHTLYI
;
A
#
# COMPACT_ATOMS: atom_id res chain seq x y z
N LYS A 1 -6.50 -13.53 -19.88
CA LYS A 1 -5.50 -12.61 -20.47
C LYS A 1 -4.54 -12.20 -19.37
N THR A 2 -3.24 -12.17 -19.62
CA THR A 2 -2.25 -11.68 -18.64
C THR A 2 -2.37 -10.16 -18.48
N GLN A 3 -1.86 -9.58 -17.38
CA GLN A 3 -1.84 -8.12 -17.21
C GLN A 3 -1.14 -7.43 -18.39
N GLU A 4 -0.07 -8.03 -18.89
CA GLU A 4 0.67 -7.55 -20.05
C GLU A 4 -0.19 -7.51 -21.32
N GLN A 5 -1.02 -8.53 -21.54
CA GLN A 5 -1.98 -8.54 -22.65
C GLN A 5 -3.10 -7.51 -22.51
N LEU A 6 -3.41 -7.07 -21.29
CA LEU A 6 -4.48 -6.11 -21.02
C LEU A 6 -3.99 -4.67 -21.10
N TYR A 7 -2.73 -4.41 -20.75
CA TYR A 7 -2.21 -3.06 -20.54
C TYR A 7 -1.06 -2.67 -21.46
N LYS A 8 -0.54 -3.55 -22.32
CA LYS A 8 0.58 -3.26 -23.24
C LYS A 8 0.43 -1.97 -24.07
N ASP A 9 -0.81 -1.59 -24.39
CA ASP A 9 -1.10 -0.42 -25.21
C ASP A 9 -1.33 0.85 -24.36
N GLN A 10 -1.38 0.73 -23.02
CA GLN A 10 -1.41 1.88 -22.13
C GLN A 10 -0.01 2.52 -22.06
N PRO A 11 0.11 3.83 -22.30
CA PRO A 11 1.40 4.53 -22.26
C PRO A 11 2.14 4.35 -20.94
N THR A 12 1.42 4.36 -19.82
CA THR A 12 1.95 4.20 -18.46
C THR A 12 2.49 2.81 -18.19
N TYR A 13 1.83 1.77 -18.70
CA TYR A 13 2.32 0.39 -18.59
C TYR A 13 3.57 0.19 -19.43
N LYS A 14 3.59 0.71 -20.66
CA LYS A 14 4.76 0.65 -21.54
C LYS A 14 5.98 1.38 -20.95
N ALA A 15 5.78 2.59 -20.42
CA ALA A 15 6.84 3.35 -19.76
C ALA A 15 7.44 2.57 -18.56
N ARG A 16 6.58 2.02 -17.70
CA ARG A 16 7.03 1.33 -16.48
C ARG A 16 7.64 -0.06 -16.74
N VAL A 17 6.97 -0.87 -17.56
CA VAL A 17 7.29 -2.31 -17.71
C VAL A 17 8.25 -2.57 -18.86
N LEU A 18 8.09 -1.87 -19.99
CA LEU A 18 8.91 -2.12 -21.18
C LEU A 18 10.15 -1.20 -21.24
N LEU A 19 10.07 -0.01 -20.67
CA LEU A 19 11.15 1.00 -20.75
C LEU A 19 11.87 1.23 -19.40
N GLY A 20 11.36 0.66 -18.30
CA GLY A 20 11.96 0.78 -16.98
C GLY A 20 11.92 2.22 -16.41
N GLU A 21 11.05 3.08 -16.95
CA GLU A 21 10.94 4.46 -16.52
C GLU A 21 10.20 4.54 -15.17
N TRP A 22 10.75 5.33 -14.25
CA TRP A 22 10.09 5.65 -12.99
C TRP A 22 8.88 6.54 -13.27
N VAL A 23 7.67 6.01 -13.10
CA VAL A 23 6.44 6.80 -13.13
C VAL A 23 6.23 7.44 -11.75
N ALA A 24 7.18 8.27 -11.31
CA ALA A 24 6.96 9.20 -10.21
C ALA A 24 6.63 10.55 -10.85
N SER A 25 5.37 10.97 -10.76
CA SER A 25 4.95 12.27 -11.29
C SER A 25 5.64 13.40 -10.52
N HIS A 26 6.05 14.47 -11.21
CA HIS A 26 6.47 15.72 -10.56
C HIS A 26 5.33 16.33 -9.70
N ASP A 27 4.09 15.90 -9.93
CA ASP A 27 2.88 16.26 -9.18
C ASP A 27 2.55 15.26 -8.07
N THR A 28 3.47 14.36 -7.71
CA THR A 28 3.23 13.43 -6.60
C THR A 28 3.08 14.22 -5.31
N ILE A 29 1.91 14.10 -4.67
CA ILE A 29 1.53 14.80 -3.43
C ILE A 29 2.55 14.54 -2.30
N PHE A 30 3.21 13.38 -2.34
CA PHE A 30 4.23 12.99 -1.38
C PHE A 30 5.60 12.84 -2.03
N THR A 31 6.52 13.73 -1.68
CA THR A 31 7.92 13.71 -2.16
C THR A 31 8.89 13.05 -1.18
N ASN A 32 8.44 12.74 0.05
CA ASN A 32 9.29 12.28 1.17
C ASN A 32 8.68 11.11 1.97
N ILE A 33 8.11 10.11 1.27
CA ILE A 33 7.72 8.85 1.92
C ILE A 33 8.88 7.86 1.76
N ASN A 34 9.40 7.39 2.88
CA ASN A 34 10.32 6.27 2.85
C ASN A 34 9.56 4.96 3.06
N LEU A 35 9.51 4.14 2.02
CA LEU A 35 9.01 2.76 2.07
C LEU A 35 10.17 1.86 2.49
N ILE A 36 10.54 1.85 3.77
CA ILE A 36 11.73 1.13 4.26
C ILE A 36 11.33 -0.12 5.05
N SER A 37 12.06 -1.21 4.83
CA SER A 37 11.92 -2.47 5.58
C SER A 37 12.54 -2.46 6.98
N ASN A 38 13.42 -1.49 7.29
CA ASN A 38 14.26 -1.51 8.51
C ASN A 38 13.92 -0.36 9.49
N TYR A 39 12.79 0.31 9.29
CA TYR A 39 12.32 1.33 10.23
C TYR A 39 11.55 0.66 11.37
N GLU A 40 11.95 0.93 12.61
CA GLU A 40 11.25 0.45 13.81
C GLU A 40 10.14 1.44 14.17
N PHE A 41 8.90 1.06 13.91
CA PHE A 41 7.72 1.84 14.25
C PHE A 41 7.50 1.87 15.77
N LYS A 42 7.27 3.06 16.35
CA LYS A 42 7.13 3.22 17.81
C LYS A 42 5.69 3.42 18.24
N ALA A 43 4.96 4.29 17.57
CA ALA A 43 3.56 4.61 17.82
C ALA A 43 2.88 5.02 16.50
N PRO A 44 2.86 4.16 15.47
CA PRO A 44 2.22 4.48 14.21
C PRO A 44 0.69 4.50 14.32
N ILE A 45 0.08 5.16 13.35
CA ILE A 45 -1.34 5.04 13.05
C ILE A 45 -1.54 4.22 11.78
N ALA A 46 -2.68 3.55 11.67
CA ALA A 46 -3.04 2.82 10.45
C ALA A 46 -4.33 3.34 9.82
N TYR A 47 -4.39 3.23 8.50
CA TYR A 47 -5.57 3.49 7.68
C TYR A 47 -5.85 2.24 6.84
N LEU A 48 -7.06 1.72 6.94
CA LEU A 48 -7.56 0.62 6.11
C LEU A 48 -8.56 1.18 5.11
N ASP A 49 -8.27 0.98 3.82
CA ASP A 49 -9.22 1.17 2.74
C ASP A 49 -9.73 -0.22 2.32
N PRO A 50 -10.91 -0.66 2.80
CA PRO A 50 -11.35 -2.03 2.60
C PRO A 50 -12.00 -2.21 1.23
N ALA A 51 -11.58 -3.24 0.49
CA ALA A 51 -12.41 -3.74 -0.58
C ALA A 51 -13.60 -4.52 0.01
N TYR A 52 -14.80 -4.29 -0.53
CA TYR A 52 -16.02 -4.95 -0.08
C TYR A 52 -16.37 -6.20 -0.91
N SER A 53 -15.79 -6.36 -2.11
CA SER A 53 -16.12 -7.46 -3.01
C SER A 53 -14.94 -7.87 -3.88
N ILE A 54 -14.89 -9.16 -4.24
CA ILE A 54 -13.88 -9.71 -5.14
C ILE A 54 -14.07 -9.13 -6.55
N GLY A 55 -12.97 -8.69 -7.18
CA GLY A 55 -12.96 -8.18 -8.56
C GLY A 55 -13.15 -6.67 -8.69
N GLY A 56 -13.33 -5.96 -7.58
CA GLY A 56 -13.20 -4.51 -7.49
C GLY A 56 -11.76 -4.07 -7.18
N ASP A 57 -11.62 -2.97 -6.44
CA ASP A 57 -10.32 -2.50 -5.93
C ASP A 57 -9.74 -3.45 -4.86
N ASN A 58 -8.46 -3.25 -4.53
CA ASN A 58 -7.77 -4.04 -3.51
C ASN A 58 -8.11 -3.51 -2.10
N SER A 59 -8.13 -4.39 -1.11
CA SER A 59 -8.01 -3.95 0.28
C SER A 59 -6.59 -3.44 0.51
N ALA A 60 -6.46 -2.23 1.05
CA ALA A 60 -5.16 -1.62 1.32
C ALA A 60 -5.05 -1.19 2.78
N LEU A 61 -3.95 -1.54 3.43
CA LEU A 61 -3.58 -1.06 4.75
C LEU A 61 -2.31 -0.21 4.62
N CYS A 62 -2.38 1.03 5.11
CA CYS A 62 -1.23 1.91 5.27
C CYS A 62 -0.95 2.10 6.76
N VAL A 63 0.22 1.70 7.21
CA VAL A 63 0.75 2.03 8.54
C VAL A 63 1.71 3.19 8.36
N LEU A 64 1.46 4.29 9.06
CA LEU A 64 2.15 5.56 8.87
C LEU A 64 2.67 6.08 10.20
N GLU A 65 3.94 6.47 10.21
CA GLU A 65 4.55 7.21 11.31
C GLU A 65 5.31 8.42 10.77
N ARG A 66 5.19 9.55 11.46
CA ARG A 66 5.99 10.74 11.20
C ARG A 66 7.07 10.86 12.26
N LEU A 67 8.31 10.94 11.82
CA LEU A 67 9.46 11.29 12.66
C LEU A 67 10.12 12.52 12.05
N ASP A 68 10.17 13.61 12.82
CA ASP A 68 10.59 14.94 12.38
C ASP A 68 9.83 15.40 11.11
N ASN A 69 10.54 15.55 9.99
CA ASN A 69 10.01 15.98 8.69
C ASN A 69 9.92 14.84 7.67
N LYS A 70 10.02 13.58 8.12
CA LYS A 70 9.94 12.40 7.26
C LYS A 70 8.73 11.55 7.62
N PHE A 71 8.12 10.98 6.59
CA PHE A 71 7.08 9.96 6.76
C PHE A 71 7.67 8.59 6.46
N TYR A 72 7.36 7.65 7.33
CA TYR A 72 7.69 6.24 7.20
C TYR A 72 6.39 5.48 7.03
N ALA A 73 6.31 4.68 5.97
CA ALA A 73 5.09 3.96 5.64
C ALA A 73 5.37 2.49 5.38
N PHE A 74 4.51 1.63 5.93
CA PHE A 74 4.37 0.24 5.52
C PHE A 74 3.03 0.09 4.80
N ILE A 75 3.05 -0.56 3.64
CA ILE A 75 1.87 -0.74 2.79
C ILE A 75 1.64 -2.22 2.57
N PHE A 76 0.44 -2.69 2.93
CA PHE A 76 -0.07 -4.00 2.59
C PHE A 76 -1.25 -3.84 1.62
N GLN A 77 -1.30 -4.68 0.59
CA GLN A 77 -2.41 -4.73 -0.35
C GLN A 77 -2.77 -6.16 -0.70
N GLU A 78 -4.07 -6.44 -0.78
CA GLU A 78 -4.59 -7.75 -1.19
C GLU A 78 -5.85 -7.57 -2.05
N LYS A 79 -6.01 -8.43 -3.06
CA LYS A 79 -7.14 -8.42 -4.00
C LYS A 79 -8.44 -8.93 -3.39
N LEU A 80 -8.34 -9.59 -2.23
CA LEU A 80 -9.47 -10.11 -1.50
C LEU A 80 -10.09 -9.01 -0.62
N PRO A 81 -11.41 -9.08 -0.35
CA PRO A 81 -12.08 -8.17 0.56
C PRO A 81 -11.46 -8.19 1.96
N ALA A 82 -11.54 -7.06 2.68
CA ALA A 82 -11.04 -6.96 4.05
C ALA A 82 -11.81 -7.89 5.01
N SER A 83 -13.03 -8.29 4.62
CA SER A 83 -13.85 -9.29 5.32
C SER A 83 -13.39 -10.73 5.10
N ASP A 84 -12.48 -11.00 4.15
CA ASP A 84 -11.90 -12.34 4.00
C ASP A 84 -11.08 -12.68 5.25
N PRO A 85 -11.33 -13.82 5.93
CA PRO A 85 -10.66 -14.14 7.18
C PRO A 85 -9.13 -14.15 7.10
N ARG A 86 -8.56 -14.48 5.93
CA ARG A 86 -7.11 -14.48 5.73
C ARG A 86 -6.57 -13.06 5.73
N VAL A 87 -7.25 -12.16 5.01
CA VAL A 87 -6.90 -10.73 4.96
C VAL A 87 -7.03 -10.11 6.33
N LEU A 88 -8.14 -10.36 7.03
CA LEU A 88 -8.38 -9.84 8.36
C LEU A 88 -7.32 -10.32 9.36
N ASN A 89 -6.94 -11.59 9.32
CA ASN A 89 -5.88 -12.12 10.18
C ASN A 89 -4.52 -11.51 9.86
N THR A 90 -4.17 -11.37 8.58
CA THR A 90 -2.95 -10.70 8.16
C THR A 90 -2.91 -9.24 8.64
N ILE A 91 -4.01 -8.48 8.49
CA ILE A 91 -4.12 -7.12 9.00
C ILE A 91 -3.88 -7.09 10.51
N LYS A 92 -4.55 -7.96 11.28
CA LYS A 92 -4.33 -8.04 12.74
C LYS A 92 -2.88 -8.29 13.11
N THR A 93 -2.24 -9.28 12.47
CA THR A 93 -0.82 -9.58 12.70
C THR A 93 0.09 -8.40 12.37
N ILE A 94 -0.21 -7.66 11.30
CA ILE A 94 0.54 -6.44 10.95
C ILE A 94 0.39 -5.37 12.03
N LEU A 95 -0.85 -5.09 12.46
CA LEU A 95 -1.13 -4.08 13.48
C LEU A 95 -0.43 -4.40 14.81
N GLU A 96 -0.45 -5.68 15.22
CA GLU A 96 0.24 -6.17 16.41
C GLU A 96 1.76 -6.03 16.28
N ASN A 97 2.34 -6.52 15.18
CA ASN A 97 3.80 -6.52 14.98
C ASN A 97 4.39 -5.12 14.81
N LEU A 98 3.62 -4.16 14.30
CA LEU A 98 4.06 -2.78 14.08
C LEU A 98 3.64 -1.83 15.20
N ASN A 99 3.16 -2.36 16.33
CA ASN A 99 2.73 -1.59 17.50
C ASN A 99 1.68 -0.50 17.18
N VAL A 100 0.71 -0.82 16.33
CA VAL A 100 -0.38 0.11 15.98
C VAL A 100 -1.44 0.09 17.07
N HIS A 101 -1.75 1.27 17.62
CA HIS A 101 -2.82 1.42 18.62
C HIS A 101 -4.07 2.13 18.09
N THR A 102 -4.00 2.72 16.90
CA THR A 102 -5.12 3.43 16.28
C THR A 102 -5.25 3.02 14.82
N LEU A 103 -6.42 2.49 14.47
CA LEU A 103 -6.81 2.12 13.11
C LEU A 103 -8.00 2.99 12.69
N TYR A 104 -7.87 3.66 11.56
CA TYR A 104 -8.95 4.32 10.84
C TYR A 104 -9.43 3.42 9.69
N ILE A 105 -10.73 3.43 9.43
CA ILE A 105 -11.40 2.69 8.35
C ILE A 105 -12.24 3.69 7.56
#